data_AF-A0AA38LGC9-F1
#
_entry.id   AF-A0AA38LGC9-F1
#
_cell.length_a   1.000
_cell.length_b   1.000
_cell.length_c   1.000
_cell.angle_alpha   90.00
_cell.angle_beta   90.00
_cell.angle_gamma   90.00
#
_symmetry.space_group_name_H-M   'P 1'
#
loop_
_entity.id
_entity.type
_entity.pdbx_description
1 polymer ?
#
loop_
_entity_poly.entity_id
_entity_poly.type
_entity_poly.pdbx_seq_one_letter_code
_entity_poly.pdbx_strand_id
1 'polypeptide(L)'
;GNRTVTRKCGAFCGYKSKVWIRGQFRNHKGFLQSTRALNLTTNFTYLEKTSTDDSTRMRPFPSSNALEAVLFDVDGTLCDSDPLHYLAFRDMLQEVGFQGGVPINEEFFSKNISGKHNDDIGTMLFPDWDESKCKKFLDDKEALFRRMAAQHLKPVNGLHKLCKWIESHGLRRAAVTNAPRENAELMISIVGLSEFFELVIVGSECEQAKPFPDPYLKALEHFKIPANRAFALEDSPAGLKAAVAAGLAVLGVTTRNPGQALLEA
;
A
#
# COMPACT_ATOMS: atom_id res chain seq x y z
N GLY A 1 54.37 2.99 -19.96
CA GLY A 1 53.62 3.38 -18.75
C GLY A 1 52.50 4.32 -19.16
N ASN A 2 51.26 3.97 -18.85
CA ASN A 2 50.16 4.89 -18.56
C ASN A 2 48.94 4.05 -18.17
N ARG A 3 48.58 4.11 -16.88
CA ARG A 3 47.34 3.55 -16.33
C ARG A 3 46.25 4.60 -16.48
N THR A 4 45.23 4.31 -17.27
CA THR A 4 43.99 5.08 -17.29
C THR A 4 43.06 4.50 -16.24
N VAL A 5 42.77 5.29 -15.20
CA VAL A 5 41.79 4.97 -14.16
C VAL A 5 40.40 5.32 -14.71
N THR A 6 39.58 4.31 -15.02
CA THR A 6 38.15 4.50 -15.28
C THR A 6 37.37 4.32 -13.99
N ARG A 7 36.82 5.43 -13.48
CA ARG A 7 35.83 5.43 -12.39
C ARG A 7 34.57 4.70 -12.87
N LYS A 8 34.19 3.63 -12.18
CA LYS A 8 32.86 3.02 -12.31
C LYS A 8 31.84 3.95 -11.65
N CYS A 9 31.01 4.62 -12.44
CA CYS A 9 29.71 5.09 -11.98
C CYS A 9 28.86 3.86 -11.68
N GLY A 10 28.50 3.70 -10.41
CA GLY A 10 27.60 2.64 -9.92
C GLY A 10 26.22 2.75 -10.55
N ALA A 11 25.64 1.59 -10.80
CA ALA A 11 24.44 1.36 -11.59
C ALA A 11 23.20 2.07 -11.03
N PHE A 12 22.43 2.65 -11.97
CA PHE A 12 21.04 3.05 -11.82
C PHE A 12 20.19 1.89 -11.26
N CYS A 13 19.60 2.05 -10.09
CA CYS A 13 18.45 1.24 -9.67
C CYS A 13 17.16 2.00 -10.00
N GLY A 14 16.74 1.89 -11.25
CA GLY A 14 15.42 2.36 -11.68
C GLY A 14 14.37 1.29 -11.37
N TYR A 15 13.73 1.37 -10.21
CA TYR A 15 12.49 0.62 -9.96
C TYR A 15 11.40 1.19 -10.87
N LYS A 16 11.21 0.56 -12.04
CA LYS A 16 9.98 0.75 -12.82
C LYS A 16 8.86 0.07 -12.03
N SER A 17 7.92 0.86 -11.52
CA SER A 17 6.65 0.38 -10.98
C SER A 17 5.96 -0.51 -12.03
N LYS A 18 6.09 -1.82 -11.85
CA LYS A 18 5.43 -2.84 -12.65
C LYS A 18 4.39 -3.48 -11.75
N VAL A 19 3.11 -3.31 -12.09
CA VAL A 19 2.08 -4.19 -11.56
C VAL A 19 2.38 -5.59 -12.12
N TRP A 20 2.97 -6.46 -11.28
CA TRP A 20 3.27 -7.83 -11.67
C TRP A 20 1.97 -8.63 -11.71
N ILE A 21 1.61 -9.00 -12.93
CA ILE A 21 0.55 -9.94 -13.19
C ILE A 21 1.12 -10.95 -14.20
N ARG A 22 1.30 -12.21 -13.80
CA ARG A 22 1.79 -13.37 -14.58
C ARG A 22 1.28 -14.78 -14.14
N GLY A 23 0.25 -15.33 -14.81
CA GLY A 23 -0.09 -16.77 -15.16
C GLY A 23 -0.07 -17.90 -14.08
N GLN A 24 -0.81 -19.02 -14.14
CA GLN A 24 -1.70 -19.68 -15.10
C GLN A 24 -2.99 -20.13 -14.36
N PHE A 25 -4.17 -19.88 -14.93
CA PHE A 25 -5.43 -20.46 -14.44
C PHE A 25 -5.93 -21.54 -15.37
N ARG A 26 -6.11 -22.76 -14.85
CA ARG A 26 -6.97 -23.76 -15.46
C ARG A 26 -8.41 -23.53 -14.99
N ASN A 27 -9.27 -23.19 -15.95
CA ASN A 27 -10.72 -23.47 -15.96
C ASN A 27 -11.70 -22.70 -15.05
N HIS A 28 -11.58 -21.36 -14.90
CA HIS A 28 -12.75 -20.53 -14.51
C HIS A 28 -13.24 -19.66 -15.68
N LYS A 29 -14.23 -20.17 -16.42
CA LYS A 29 -14.78 -19.54 -17.65
C LYS A 29 -15.41 -18.15 -17.44
N GLY A 30 -15.85 -17.79 -16.22
CA GLY A 30 -16.50 -16.50 -15.94
C GLY A 30 -15.53 -15.31 -15.84
N PHE A 31 -14.40 -15.47 -15.16
CA PHE A 31 -13.41 -14.41 -14.98
C PHE A 31 -12.57 -14.14 -16.25
N LEU A 32 -12.42 -15.15 -17.12
CA LEU A 32 -11.78 -15.01 -18.43
C LEU A 32 -12.63 -14.21 -19.44
N GLN A 33 -13.95 -14.12 -19.25
CA GLN A 33 -14.82 -13.30 -20.11
C GLN A 33 -14.77 -11.82 -19.73
N SER A 34 -14.78 -11.49 -18.43
CA SER A 34 -14.67 -10.09 -17.98
C SER A 34 -13.30 -9.48 -18.32
N THR A 35 -12.22 -10.26 -18.21
CA THR A 35 -10.86 -9.83 -18.59
C THR A 35 -10.65 -9.65 -20.10
N ARG A 36 -11.41 -10.33 -20.95
CA ARG A 36 -11.41 -10.10 -22.42
C ARG A 36 -12.14 -8.82 -22.83
N ALA A 37 -13.21 -8.43 -22.12
CA ALA A 37 -13.92 -7.16 -22.36
C ALA A 37 -13.08 -5.92 -21.97
N LEU A 38 -12.07 -6.13 -21.13
CA LEU A 38 -11.27 -5.10 -20.47
C LEU A 38 -10.13 -4.51 -21.32
N ASN A 39 -9.75 -5.09 -22.47
CA ASN A 39 -8.52 -4.75 -23.20
C ASN A 39 -7.33 -4.53 -22.23
N LEU A 40 -7.29 -5.31 -21.15
CA LEU A 40 -6.21 -5.35 -20.17
C LEU A 40 -5.34 -6.54 -20.59
N THR A 41 -4.40 -6.30 -21.50
CA THR A 41 -3.36 -7.28 -21.87
C THR A 41 -2.29 -7.41 -20.77
N THR A 42 -2.71 -7.46 -19.50
CA THR A 42 -1.83 -7.59 -18.34
C THR A 42 -2.27 -8.81 -17.54
N ASN A 43 -1.36 -9.78 -17.42
CA ASN A 43 -1.68 -11.20 -17.22
C ASN A 43 -1.97 -11.60 -15.76
N PHE A 44 -3.18 -11.49 -15.22
CA PHE A 44 -3.68 -12.26 -14.03
C PHE A 44 -2.74 -13.32 -13.33
N THR A 45 -1.97 -13.09 -12.23
CA THR A 45 -1.40 -14.18 -11.37
C THR A 45 -2.28 -14.33 -10.18
N TYR A 46 -2.55 -15.59 -9.83
CA TYR A 46 -3.19 -16.00 -8.61
C TYR A 46 -2.28 -16.95 -7.90
N LEU A 47 -2.18 -16.78 -6.59
CA LEU A 47 -1.29 -17.56 -5.75
C LEU A 47 -2.18 -18.25 -4.73
N GLU A 48 -2.46 -19.52 -5.01
CA GLU A 48 -3.21 -20.39 -4.13
C GLU A 48 -2.19 -21.07 -3.18
N LYS A 49 -2.24 -20.75 -1.88
CA LYS A 49 -1.46 -21.49 -0.88
C LYS A 49 -2.21 -22.79 -0.63
N THR A 50 -1.77 -23.90 -1.23
CA THR A 50 -2.28 -25.25 -0.90
C THR A 50 -1.74 -25.68 0.45
N SER A 51 -2.24 -25.05 1.50
CA SER A 51 -2.05 -25.45 2.88
C SER A 51 -3.20 -26.39 3.27
N THR A 52 -2.86 -27.50 3.93
CA THR A 52 -3.81 -28.44 4.54
C THR A 52 -4.34 -27.96 5.90
N ASP A 53 -3.92 -26.76 6.34
CA ASP A 53 -4.40 -26.08 7.53
C ASP A 53 -5.43 -25.01 7.14
N ASP A 54 -6.66 -25.17 7.62
CA ASP A 54 -7.84 -24.36 7.26
C ASP A 54 -7.69 -22.87 7.66
N SER A 55 -6.76 -22.57 8.56
CA SER A 55 -6.49 -21.22 9.08
C SER A 55 -5.66 -20.32 8.16
N THR A 56 -5.07 -20.84 7.08
CA THR A 56 -4.08 -20.11 6.25
C THR A 56 -4.42 -20.04 4.76
N ARG A 57 -5.63 -20.46 4.35
CA ARG A 57 -6.06 -20.39 2.94
C ARG A 57 -6.49 -18.98 2.57
N MET A 58 -5.78 -18.37 1.61
CA MET A 58 -6.31 -17.23 0.85
C MET A 58 -7.65 -17.64 0.23
N ARG A 59 -8.69 -16.83 0.45
CA ARG A 59 -10.04 -17.12 -0.05
C ARG A 59 -10.10 -16.95 -1.58
N PRO A 60 -10.92 -17.76 -2.27
CA PRO A 60 -11.13 -17.62 -3.71
C PRO A 60 -11.72 -16.23 -4.03
N PHE A 61 -11.29 -15.66 -5.16
CA PHE A 61 -11.80 -14.38 -5.62
C PHE A 61 -13.32 -14.44 -5.87
N PRO A 62 -14.07 -13.38 -5.54
CA PRO A 62 -15.49 -13.31 -5.86
C PRO A 62 -15.72 -13.54 -7.35
N SER A 63 -16.70 -14.37 -7.71
CA SER A 63 -17.15 -14.47 -9.10
C SER A 63 -17.65 -13.11 -9.58
N SER A 64 -17.38 -12.75 -10.84
CA SER A 64 -17.70 -11.42 -11.39
C SER A 64 -19.15 -10.96 -11.21
N ASN A 65 -20.10 -11.89 -11.12
CA ASN A 65 -21.53 -11.60 -10.96
C ASN A 65 -21.96 -11.40 -9.49
N ALA A 66 -21.03 -11.50 -8.54
CA ALA A 66 -21.27 -11.35 -7.11
C ALA A 66 -20.35 -10.31 -6.44
N LEU A 67 -19.46 -9.68 -7.22
CA LEU A 67 -18.56 -8.66 -6.71
C LEU A 67 -19.33 -7.35 -6.53
N GLU A 68 -19.24 -6.76 -5.34
CA GLU A 68 -19.99 -5.55 -4.98
C GLU A 68 -19.08 -4.41 -4.51
N ALA A 69 -17.86 -4.68 -4.02
CA ALA A 69 -16.95 -3.63 -3.55
C ALA A 69 -15.47 -3.91 -3.80
N VAL A 70 -14.69 -2.83 -3.89
CA VAL A 70 -13.23 -2.84 -3.90
C VAL A 70 -12.72 -1.92 -2.79
N LEU A 71 -11.85 -2.45 -1.93
CA LEU A 71 -11.29 -1.74 -0.79
C LEU A 71 -9.80 -1.46 -1.07
N PHE A 72 -9.41 -0.20 -1.07
CA PHE A 72 -8.09 0.23 -1.50
C PHE A 72 -7.25 0.63 -0.29
N ASP A 73 -6.07 0.08 -0.16
CA ASP A 73 -5.01 0.79 0.55
C ASP A 73 -4.57 2.06 -0.21
N VAL A 74 -3.83 2.96 0.45
CA VAL A 74 -3.48 4.29 -0.07
C VAL A 74 -1.99 4.37 -0.41
N ASP A 75 -1.10 4.39 0.59
CA ASP A 75 0.34 4.50 0.41
C ASP A 75 0.90 3.28 -0.32
N GLY A 76 1.71 3.48 -1.36
CA GLY A 76 2.24 2.38 -2.18
C GLY A 76 1.22 1.67 -3.08
N THR A 77 -0.07 1.80 -2.79
CA THR A 77 -1.18 1.22 -3.56
C THR A 77 -1.74 2.19 -4.60
N LEU A 78 -2.13 3.41 -4.21
CA LEU A 78 -2.62 4.44 -5.14
C LEU A 78 -1.47 5.25 -5.75
N CYS A 79 -0.40 5.43 -5.00
CA CYS A 79 0.76 6.23 -5.38
C CYS A 79 2.06 5.70 -4.78
N ASP A 80 3.18 5.94 -5.44
CA ASP A 80 4.50 5.63 -4.88
C ASP A 80 4.92 6.77 -3.92
N SER A 81 4.47 6.69 -2.66
CA SER A 81 4.70 7.71 -1.61
C SER A 81 5.99 7.50 -0.81
N ASP A 82 6.48 6.26 -0.74
CA ASP A 82 7.68 5.86 0.02
C ASP A 82 8.93 6.72 -0.26
N PRO A 83 9.28 7.08 -1.51
CA PRO A 83 10.43 7.95 -1.77
C PRO A 83 10.33 9.29 -1.06
N LEU A 84 9.12 9.84 -0.95
CA LEU A 84 8.90 11.12 -0.28
C LEU A 84 8.90 10.96 1.23
N HIS A 85 8.35 9.86 1.77
CA HIS A 85 8.51 9.51 3.18
C HIS A 85 9.96 9.34 3.57
N TYR A 86 10.77 8.66 2.75
CA TYR A 86 12.20 8.52 2.95
C TYR A 86 12.90 9.88 3.03
N LEU A 87 12.65 10.78 2.07
CA LEU A 87 13.24 12.11 2.07
C LEU A 87 12.83 12.92 3.31
N ALA A 88 11.55 12.89 3.67
CA ALA A 88 11.03 13.59 4.84
C ALA A 88 11.68 13.08 6.14
N PHE A 89 11.76 11.75 6.32
CA PHE A 89 12.44 11.17 7.48
C PHE A 89 13.93 11.47 7.48
N ARG A 90 14.61 11.34 6.33
CA ARG A 90 16.05 11.63 6.22
C ARG A 90 16.36 13.05 6.69
N ASP A 91 15.60 14.02 6.20
CA ASP A 91 15.85 15.45 6.48
C ASP A 91 15.52 15.77 7.95
N MET A 92 14.36 15.31 8.45
CA MET A 92 13.95 15.54 9.85
C MET A 92 14.87 14.84 10.86
N LEU A 93 15.30 13.61 10.57
CA LEU A 93 16.23 12.89 11.46
C LEU A 93 17.59 13.56 11.51
N GLN A 94 18.07 14.08 10.38
CA GLN A 94 19.29 14.86 10.34
C GLN A 94 19.18 16.15 11.15
N GLU A 95 18.05 16.86 11.07
CA GLU A 95 17.80 18.11 11.79
C GLU A 95 17.87 17.94 13.32
N VAL A 96 17.34 16.83 13.84
CA VAL A 96 17.38 16.53 15.28
C VAL A 96 18.68 15.86 15.73
N GLY A 97 19.67 15.74 14.83
CA GLY A 97 20.98 15.16 15.15
C GLY A 97 20.97 13.65 15.37
N PHE A 98 19.97 12.92 14.86
CA PHE A 98 19.93 11.47 14.92
C PHE A 98 21.22 10.87 14.32
N GLN A 99 21.78 9.84 14.97
CA GLN A 99 23.07 9.24 14.61
C GLN A 99 24.22 10.27 14.46
N GLY A 100 24.21 11.34 15.27
CA GLY A 100 25.22 12.39 15.19
C GLY A 100 25.09 13.29 13.95
N GLY A 101 23.90 13.34 13.34
CA GLY A 101 23.62 14.16 12.16
C GLY A 101 23.99 13.50 10.82
N VAL A 102 24.35 12.22 10.82
CA VAL A 102 24.56 11.45 9.59
C VAL A 102 23.20 11.07 8.98
N PRO A 103 22.91 11.44 7.72
CA PRO A 103 21.64 11.10 7.09
C PRO A 103 21.43 9.58 6.99
N ILE A 104 20.21 9.12 7.26
CA ILE A 104 19.83 7.73 7.01
C ILE A 104 19.85 7.41 5.50
N ASN A 105 20.14 6.16 5.17
CA ASN A 105 20.05 5.65 3.81
C ASN A 105 18.73 4.89 3.58
N GLU A 106 18.46 4.52 2.33
CA GLU A 106 17.23 3.79 1.97
C GLU A 106 17.13 2.41 2.63
N GLU A 107 18.25 1.74 2.88
CA GLU A 107 18.28 0.43 3.56
C GLU A 107 17.77 0.56 5.01
N PHE A 108 18.26 1.58 5.73
CA PHE A 108 17.78 1.88 7.08
C PHE A 108 16.28 2.19 7.06
N PHE A 109 15.83 3.03 6.12
CA PHE A 109 14.41 3.37 5.99
C PHE A 109 13.55 2.12 5.73
N SER A 110 13.93 1.30 4.76
CA SER A 110 13.19 0.07 4.41
C SER A 110 13.09 -0.90 5.59
N LYS A 111 14.19 -1.11 6.32
CA LYS A 111 14.24 -2.07 7.43
C LYS A 111 13.51 -1.58 8.68
N ASN A 112 13.61 -0.28 8.97
CA ASN A 112 13.24 0.24 10.28
C ASN A 112 11.97 1.09 10.27
N ILE A 113 11.61 1.68 9.14
CA ILE A 113 10.55 2.70 9.04
C ILE A 113 9.42 2.26 8.08
N SER A 114 9.74 1.84 6.85
CA SER A 114 8.73 1.52 5.82
C SER A 114 7.73 0.47 6.33
N GLY A 115 6.44 0.73 6.12
CA GLY A 115 5.32 -0.13 6.52
C GLY A 115 5.04 -0.24 8.03
N LYS A 116 5.71 0.53 8.90
CA LYS A 116 5.45 0.56 10.35
C LYS A 116 4.58 1.74 10.75
N HIS A 117 3.94 1.63 11.92
CA HIS A 117 3.18 2.72 12.52
C HIS A 117 4.09 3.83 13.03
N ASN A 118 3.60 5.06 12.98
CA ASN A 118 4.33 6.22 13.49
C ASN A 118 4.70 6.05 14.98
N ASP A 119 3.82 5.49 15.81
CA ASP A 119 4.10 5.28 17.24
C ASP A 119 5.23 4.27 17.48
N ASP A 120 5.24 3.17 16.73
CA ASP A 120 6.32 2.17 16.75
C ASP A 120 7.65 2.77 16.27
N ILE A 121 7.58 3.60 15.21
CA ILE A 121 8.74 4.30 14.65
C ILE A 121 9.31 5.28 15.69
N GLY A 122 8.46 6.09 16.34
CA GLY A 122 8.88 7.04 17.37
C GLY A 122 9.58 6.35 18.52
N THR A 123 8.97 5.29 19.06
CA THR A 123 9.53 4.48 20.15
C THR A 123 10.86 3.85 19.78
N MET A 124 11.00 3.35 18.55
CA MET A 124 12.24 2.71 18.08
C MET A 124 13.36 3.73 17.80
N LEU A 125 13.04 4.88 17.20
CA LEU A 125 14.03 5.91 16.88
C LEU A 125 14.48 6.70 18.11
N PHE A 126 13.58 6.91 19.08
CA PHE A 126 13.80 7.78 20.22
C PHE A 126 13.29 7.15 21.53
N PRO A 127 13.92 6.05 22.01
CA PRO A 127 13.47 5.36 23.22
C PRO A 127 13.55 6.23 24.49
N ASP A 128 14.38 7.26 24.48
CA ASP A 128 14.56 8.19 25.62
C ASP A 128 13.67 9.45 25.52
N TRP A 129 12.89 9.60 24.46
CA TRP A 129 11.96 10.73 24.33
C TRP A 129 10.61 10.39 24.95
N ASP A 130 9.97 11.38 25.55
CA ASP A 130 8.58 11.24 25.95
C ASP A 130 7.65 11.18 24.71
N GLU A 131 6.46 10.65 24.94
CA GLU A 131 5.45 10.44 23.91
C GLU A 131 5.07 11.74 23.18
N SER A 132 4.95 12.86 23.91
CA SER A 132 4.58 14.15 23.33
C SER A 132 5.62 14.65 22.34
N LYS A 133 6.90 14.49 22.68
CA LYS A 133 8.02 14.87 21.83
C LYS A 133 8.13 13.97 20.59
N CYS A 134 7.96 12.65 20.75
CA CYS A 134 7.90 11.71 19.63
C CYS A 134 6.75 12.05 18.67
N LYS A 135 5.55 12.26 19.21
CA LYS A 135 4.37 12.63 18.44
C LYS A 135 4.61 13.93 17.68
N LYS A 136 5.16 14.96 18.32
CA LYS A 136 5.46 16.24 17.66
C LYS A 136 6.42 16.06 16.50
N PHE A 137 7.50 15.28 16.67
CA PHE A 137 8.45 15.02 15.59
C PHE A 137 7.78 14.33 14.40
N LEU A 138 6.93 13.33 14.67
CA LEU A 138 6.21 12.61 13.62
C LEU A 138 5.21 13.53 12.91
N ASP A 139 4.46 14.35 13.65
CA ASP A 139 3.55 15.35 13.07
C ASP A 139 4.30 16.35 12.16
N ASP A 140 5.46 16.85 12.59
CA ASP A 140 6.31 17.77 11.81
C ASP A 140 6.86 17.07 10.55
N LYS A 141 7.27 15.80 10.67
CA LYS A 141 7.68 14.96 9.54
C LYS A 141 6.54 14.77 8.55
N GLU A 142 5.33 14.49 9.02
CA GLU A 142 4.16 14.36 8.13
C GLU A 142 3.84 15.68 7.43
N ALA A 143 3.98 16.81 8.12
CA ALA A 143 3.83 18.12 7.49
C ALA A 143 4.87 18.36 6.38
N LEU A 144 6.12 17.90 6.57
CA LEU A 144 7.14 17.94 5.53
C LEU A 144 6.80 17.01 4.35
N PHE A 145 6.37 15.78 4.63
CA PHE A 145 5.88 14.86 3.62
C PHE A 145 4.76 15.50 2.78
N ARG A 146 3.75 16.10 3.40
CA ARG A 146 2.63 16.76 2.70
C ARG A 146 3.11 17.86 1.75
N ARG A 147 4.10 18.67 2.15
CA ARG A 147 4.70 19.70 1.28
C ARG A 147 5.40 19.09 0.07
N MET A 148 6.14 18.00 0.25
CA MET A 148 6.83 17.30 -0.84
C MET A 148 5.84 16.59 -1.78
N ALA A 149 4.84 15.92 -1.21
CA ALA A 149 3.81 15.18 -1.92
C ALA A 149 3.05 16.07 -2.90
N ALA A 150 2.67 17.27 -2.47
CA ALA A 150 1.97 18.24 -3.31
C ALA A 150 2.70 18.61 -4.62
N GLN A 151 4.03 18.41 -4.69
CA GLN A 151 4.84 18.77 -5.86
C GLN A 151 5.29 17.55 -6.68
N HIS A 152 5.42 16.39 -6.06
CA HIS A 152 6.17 15.27 -6.64
C HIS A 152 5.45 13.93 -6.64
N LEU A 153 4.35 13.78 -5.90
CA LEU A 153 3.64 12.52 -5.80
C LEU A 153 3.00 12.14 -7.14
N LYS A 154 3.11 10.86 -7.50
CA LYS A 154 2.56 10.33 -8.76
C LYS A 154 1.68 9.11 -8.50
N PRO A 155 0.58 8.95 -9.24
CA PRO A 155 -0.25 7.76 -9.17
C PRO A 155 0.53 6.54 -9.69
N VAL A 156 0.17 5.34 -9.20
CA VAL A 156 0.69 4.09 -9.78
C VAL A 156 0.18 3.89 -11.21
N ASN A 157 0.99 3.24 -12.03
CA ASN A 157 0.67 3.00 -13.44
C ASN A 157 -0.61 2.16 -13.56
N GLY A 158 -1.59 2.67 -14.34
CA GLY A 158 -2.85 1.98 -14.61
C GLY A 158 -3.97 2.25 -13.60
N LEU A 159 -3.72 3.03 -12.53
CA LEU A 159 -4.71 3.38 -11.51
C LEU A 159 -6.02 3.89 -12.12
N HIS A 160 -5.97 4.95 -12.93
CA HIS A 160 -7.18 5.54 -13.51
C HIS A 160 -7.93 4.60 -14.47
N LYS A 161 -7.23 3.67 -15.13
CA LYS A 161 -7.88 2.66 -15.98
C LYS A 161 -8.67 1.67 -15.11
N LEU A 162 -8.11 1.26 -13.97
CA LEU A 162 -8.78 0.42 -13.00
C LEU A 162 -9.98 1.15 -12.38
N CYS A 163 -9.82 2.40 -11.95
CA CYS A 163 -10.91 3.21 -11.39
C CYS A 163 -12.10 3.34 -12.36
N LYS A 164 -11.85 3.65 -13.63
CA LYS A 164 -12.90 3.72 -14.66
C LYS A 164 -13.63 2.39 -14.84
N TRP A 165 -12.92 1.27 -14.76
CA TRP A 165 -13.54 -0.05 -14.84
C TRP A 165 -14.43 -0.32 -13.61
N ILE A 166 -13.96 0.01 -12.41
CA ILE A 166 -14.73 -0.17 -11.16
C ILE A 166 -16.02 0.66 -11.21
N GLU A 167 -15.94 1.91 -11.66
CA GLU A 167 -17.10 2.79 -11.85
C GLU A 167 -18.09 2.22 -12.87
N SER A 168 -17.59 1.73 -14.02
CA SER A 168 -18.46 1.18 -15.06
C SER A 168 -19.19 -0.10 -14.64
N HIS A 169 -18.78 -0.71 -13.53
CA HIS A 169 -19.41 -1.91 -12.95
C HIS A 169 -20.24 -1.58 -11.69
N GLY A 170 -20.37 -0.30 -11.31
CA GLY A 170 -21.18 0.12 -10.17
C GLY A 170 -20.68 -0.43 -8.83
N LEU A 171 -19.39 -0.77 -8.73
CA LEU A 171 -18.81 -1.32 -7.51
C LEU A 171 -18.65 -0.22 -6.46
N ARG A 172 -18.85 -0.56 -5.19
CA ARG A 172 -18.59 0.35 -4.06
C ARG A 172 -17.10 0.48 -3.78
N ARG A 173 -16.67 1.64 -3.28
CA ARG A 173 -15.24 1.93 -3.09
C ARG A 173 -14.96 2.57 -1.73
N ALA A 174 -14.02 1.99 -0.98
CA ALA A 174 -13.46 2.63 0.21
C ALA A 174 -11.93 2.68 0.11
N ALA A 175 -11.35 3.75 0.65
CA ALA A 175 -9.94 3.80 1.01
C ALA A 175 -9.78 3.34 2.47
N VAL A 176 -8.78 2.49 2.74
CA VAL A 176 -8.50 1.89 4.05
C VAL A 176 -7.00 1.99 4.28
N THR A 177 -6.54 2.82 5.22
CA THR A 177 -5.10 3.13 5.37
C THR A 177 -4.69 3.27 6.84
N ASN A 178 -3.40 3.06 7.13
CA ASN A 178 -2.80 3.43 8.41
C ASN A 178 -2.22 4.86 8.40
N ALA A 179 -2.15 5.52 7.24
CA ALA A 179 -1.68 6.89 7.16
C ALA A 179 -2.61 7.85 7.92
N PRO A 180 -2.08 8.92 8.53
CA PRO A 180 -2.91 9.97 9.11
C PRO A 180 -3.92 10.52 8.10
N ARG A 181 -5.12 10.89 8.57
CA ARG A 181 -6.22 11.37 7.74
C ARG A 181 -5.80 12.46 6.74
N GLU A 182 -5.08 13.48 7.20
CA GLU A 182 -4.60 14.57 6.35
C GLU A 182 -3.72 14.09 5.20
N ASN A 183 -2.88 13.08 5.43
CA ASN A 183 -2.05 12.51 4.39
C ASN A 183 -2.89 11.70 3.41
N ALA A 184 -3.79 10.86 3.90
CA ALA A 184 -4.66 10.03 3.08
C ALA A 184 -5.49 10.88 2.12
N GLU A 185 -6.17 11.91 2.64
CA GLU A 185 -7.00 12.82 1.86
C GLU A 185 -6.18 13.64 0.86
N LEU A 186 -4.98 14.10 1.25
CA LEU A 186 -4.06 14.78 0.34
C LEU A 186 -3.63 13.87 -0.82
N MET A 187 -3.20 12.63 -0.53
CA MET A 187 -2.75 11.69 -1.55
C MET A 187 -3.88 11.35 -2.52
N ILE A 188 -5.07 11.04 -2.00
CA ILE A 188 -6.29 10.79 -2.79
C ILE A 188 -6.62 11.98 -3.70
N SER A 189 -6.52 13.21 -3.17
CA SER A 189 -6.74 14.44 -3.93
C SER A 189 -5.71 14.62 -5.05
N ILE A 190 -4.42 14.46 -4.76
CA ILE A 190 -3.34 14.61 -5.75
C ILE A 190 -3.50 13.63 -6.91
N VAL A 191 -3.91 12.38 -6.63
CA VAL A 191 -4.13 11.38 -7.69
C VAL A 191 -5.48 11.55 -8.41
N GLY A 192 -6.28 12.54 -8.04
CA GLY A 192 -7.54 12.89 -8.69
C GLY A 192 -8.69 11.96 -8.35
N LEU A 193 -8.75 11.44 -7.11
CA LEU A 193 -9.73 10.45 -6.66
C LEU A 193 -10.61 10.94 -5.49
N SER A 194 -10.67 12.25 -5.21
CA SER A 194 -11.49 12.81 -4.11
C SER A 194 -12.95 12.36 -4.16
N GLU A 195 -13.57 12.35 -5.34
CA GLU A 195 -14.97 11.94 -5.53
C GLU A 195 -15.12 10.44 -5.85
N PHE A 196 -14.01 9.70 -5.91
CA PHE A 196 -14.03 8.28 -6.27
C PHE A 196 -14.38 7.38 -5.08
N PHE A 197 -13.99 7.76 -3.86
CA PHE A 197 -14.24 6.95 -2.68
C PHE A 197 -15.51 7.39 -1.96
N GLU A 198 -16.36 6.44 -1.61
CA GLU A 198 -17.53 6.70 -0.75
C GLU A 198 -17.13 6.83 0.72
N LEU A 199 -15.97 6.26 1.08
CA LEU A 199 -15.51 6.14 2.45
C LEU A 199 -13.99 6.17 2.53
N VAL A 200 -13.46 6.89 3.52
CA VAL A 200 -12.03 6.86 3.89
C VAL A 200 -11.93 6.40 5.34
N ILE A 201 -11.45 5.17 5.53
CA ILE A 201 -11.17 4.57 6.83
C ILE A 201 -9.69 4.74 7.16
N VAL A 202 -9.44 5.39 8.30
CA VAL A 202 -8.11 5.59 8.87
C VAL A 202 -7.94 4.63 10.04
N GLY A 203 -6.86 3.86 10.04
CA GLY A 203 -6.61 2.79 11.00
C GLY A 203 -6.51 3.27 12.44
N SER A 204 -5.92 4.45 12.67
CA SER A 204 -5.86 5.08 13.99
C SER A 204 -7.22 5.57 14.52
N GLU A 205 -8.27 5.54 13.69
CA GLU A 205 -9.65 5.86 14.08
C GLU A 205 -10.52 4.61 14.22
N CYS A 206 -9.90 3.43 14.18
CA CYS A 206 -10.50 2.14 14.51
C CYS A 206 -10.02 1.69 15.89
N GLU A 207 -10.66 0.65 16.45
CA GLU A 207 -10.21 0.05 17.71
C GLU A 207 -8.78 -0.48 17.59
N GLN A 208 -8.49 -1.15 16.48
CA GLN A 208 -7.13 -1.58 16.13
C GLN A 208 -6.82 -1.24 14.67
N ALA A 209 -5.62 -0.71 14.43
CA ALA A 209 -5.14 -0.41 13.07
C ALA A 209 -4.61 -1.68 12.37
N LYS A 210 -4.25 -1.63 11.07
CA LYS A 210 -3.64 -2.80 10.41
C LYS A 210 -2.36 -3.18 11.17
N PRO A 211 -2.06 -4.45 11.47
CA PRO A 211 -2.51 -5.66 10.77
C PRO A 211 -3.81 -6.28 11.29
N PHE A 212 -4.51 -5.62 12.21
CA PHE A 212 -5.82 -6.08 12.67
C PHE A 212 -6.90 -5.82 11.60
N PRO A 213 -7.94 -6.66 11.53
CA PRO A 213 -8.94 -6.61 10.45
C PRO A 213 -9.91 -5.43 10.55
N ASP A 214 -9.96 -4.75 11.69
CA ASP A 214 -10.97 -3.75 12.05
C ASP A 214 -11.17 -2.67 10.97
N PRO A 215 -10.12 -2.09 10.34
CA PRO A 215 -10.32 -1.09 9.29
C PRO A 215 -11.07 -1.63 8.06
N TYR A 216 -10.83 -2.89 7.69
CA TYR A 216 -11.51 -3.55 6.58
C TYR A 216 -12.92 -4.01 6.95
N LEU A 217 -13.10 -4.53 8.17
CA LEU A 217 -14.43 -4.90 8.69
C LEU A 217 -15.35 -3.68 8.77
N LYS A 218 -14.83 -2.51 9.19
CA LYS A 218 -15.57 -1.25 9.24
C LYS A 218 -16.07 -0.82 7.86
N ALA A 219 -15.27 -1.01 6.81
CA ALA A 219 -15.70 -0.73 5.44
C ALA A 219 -16.78 -1.72 4.96
N LEU A 220 -16.63 -3.01 5.26
CA LEU A 220 -17.64 -4.04 4.93
C LEU A 220 -18.97 -3.81 5.66
N GLU A 221 -18.91 -3.45 6.94
CA GLU A 221 -20.08 -3.13 7.76
C GLU A 221 -20.80 -1.88 7.24
N HIS A 222 -20.05 -0.80 6.97
CA HIS A 222 -20.60 0.42 6.38
C HIS A 222 -21.32 0.12 5.06
N PHE A 223 -20.75 -0.77 4.25
CA PHE A 223 -21.35 -1.16 2.98
C PHE A 223 -22.46 -2.20 3.09
N LYS A 224 -22.58 -2.90 4.23
CA LYS A 224 -23.45 -4.06 4.44
C LYS A 224 -23.18 -5.18 3.43
N ILE A 225 -21.90 -5.37 3.07
CA ILE A 225 -21.45 -6.35 2.09
C ILE A 225 -20.66 -7.45 2.82
N PRO A 226 -20.95 -8.74 2.56
CA PRO A 226 -20.13 -9.82 3.11
C PRO A 226 -18.74 -9.86 2.45
N ALA A 227 -17.70 -10.23 3.19
CA ALA A 227 -16.32 -10.21 2.70
C ALA A 227 -16.09 -10.99 1.39
N ASN A 228 -16.86 -12.06 1.14
CA ASN A 228 -16.78 -12.85 -0.10
C ASN A 228 -17.36 -12.15 -1.35
N ARG A 229 -17.85 -10.91 -1.21
CA ARG A 229 -18.32 -10.04 -2.30
C ARG A 229 -17.48 -8.78 -2.44
N ALA A 230 -16.31 -8.75 -1.81
CA ALA A 230 -15.34 -7.67 -1.94
C ALA A 230 -13.92 -8.23 -2.07
N PHE A 231 -13.00 -7.39 -2.54
CA PHE A 231 -11.58 -7.67 -2.44
C PHE A 231 -10.80 -6.41 -2.06
N ALA A 232 -9.61 -6.61 -1.49
CA ALA A 232 -8.68 -5.54 -1.14
C ALA A 232 -7.57 -5.39 -2.18
N LEU A 233 -7.10 -4.16 -2.37
CA LEU A 233 -5.84 -3.82 -3.08
C LEU A 233 -4.85 -3.33 -2.03
N GLU A 234 -3.69 -3.97 -1.93
CA GLU A 234 -2.73 -3.72 -0.85
C GLU A 234 -1.29 -3.90 -1.31
N ASP A 235 -0.36 -3.14 -0.73
CA ASP A 235 1.07 -3.22 -1.07
C ASP A 235 1.96 -3.67 0.10
N SER A 236 1.39 -3.84 1.31
CA SER A 236 2.16 -4.04 2.55
C SER A 236 1.80 -5.34 3.29
N PRO A 237 2.77 -6.03 3.94
CA PRO A 237 2.47 -7.21 4.76
C PRO A 237 1.44 -6.96 5.87
N ALA A 238 1.46 -5.79 6.50
CA ALA A 238 0.49 -5.45 7.54
C ALA A 238 -0.93 -5.34 6.96
N GLY A 239 -1.07 -4.71 5.80
CA GLY A 239 -2.34 -4.57 5.12
C GLY A 239 -2.89 -5.87 4.54
N LEU A 240 -2.03 -6.73 3.99
CA LEU A 240 -2.41 -8.07 3.56
C LEU A 240 -2.98 -8.89 4.73
N LYS A 241 -2.29 -8.90 5.88
CA LYS A 241 -2.74 -9.58 7.09
C LYS A 241 -4.10 -9.06 7.56
N ALA A 242 -4.30 -7.75 7.57
CA ALA A 242 -5.57 -7.13 7.95
C ALA A 242 -6.71 -7.54 7.01
N ALA A 243 -6.50 -7.46 5.70
CA ALA A 243 -7.51 -7.80 4.71
C ALA A 243 -7.88 -9.29 4.74
N VAL A 244 -6.87 -10.17 4.84
CA VAL A 244 -7.08 -11.62 4.95
C VAL A 244 -7.81 -11.97 6.24
N ALA A 245 -7.44 -11.37 7.38
CA ALA A 245 -8.12 -11.57 8.65
C ALA A 245 -9.59 -11.07 8.62
N ALA A 246 -9.89 -10.06 7.80
CA ALA A 246 -11.26 -9.61 7.52
C ALA A 246 -12.03 -10.54 6.55
N GLY A 247 -11.40 -11.61 6.07
CA GLY A 247 -12.00 -12.60 5.17
C GLY A 247 -12.04 -12.19 3.69
N LEU A 248 -11.29 -11.15 3.30
CA LEU A 248 -11.24 -10.64 1.93
C LEU A 248 -10.29 -11.46 1.04
N ALA A 249 -10.61 -11.52 -0.25
CA ALA A 249 -9.60 -11.78 -1.25
C ALA A 249 -8.71 -10.53 -1.41
N VAL A 250 -7.43 -10.69 -1.73
CA VAL A 250 -6.47 -9.57 -1.83
C VAL A 250 -5.71 -9.64 -3.16
N LEU A 251 -5.60 -8.50 -3.86
CA LEU A 251 -4.59 -8.32 -4.92
C LEU A 251 -3.43 -7.51 -4.36
N GLY A 252 -2.26 -8.14 -4.31
CA GLY A 252 -1.01 -7.49 -3.91
C GLY A 252 -0.46 -6.58 -5.01
N VAL A 253 -0.17 -5.32 -4.66
CA VAL A 253 0.49 -4.34 -5.51
C VAL A 253 1.99 -4.35 -5.19
N THR A 254 2.82 -4.64 -6.19
CA THR A 254 4.27 -4.79 -6.02
C THR A 254 5.04 -3.49 -6.29
N THR A 255 4.47 -2.36 -5.84
CA THR A 255 5.10 -1.03 -6.02
C THR A 255 6.44 -0.98 -5.29
N ARG A 256 6.48 -1.47 -4.04
CA ARG A 256 7.68 -1.45 -3.17
C ARG A 256 8.10 -2.82 -2.68
N ASN A 257 7.14 -3.67 -2.32
CA ASN A 257 7.43 -5.00 -1.81
C ASN A 257 7.58 -6.02 -2.97
N PRO A 258 8.61 -6.88 -2.94
CA PRO A 258 8.70 -7.97 -3.89
C PRO A 258 7.52 -8.92 -3.68
N GLY A 259 6.98 -9.47 -4.76
CA GLY A 259 5.80 -10.35 -4.69
C GLY A 259 5.95 -11.50 -3.70
N GLN A 260 7.17 -12.03 -3.51
CA GLN A 260 7.44 -13.08 -2.53
C GLN A 260 7.17 -12.65 -1.08
N ALA A 261 7.57 -11.44 -0.70
CA ALA A 261 7.33 -10.93 0.66
C ALA A 261 5.83 -10.75 0.93
N LEU A 262 5.07 -10.38 -0.09
CA LEU A 262 3.60 -10.28 0.01
C LEU A 262 2.93 -11.65 0.13
N LEU A 263 3.50 -12.69 -0.47
CA LEU A 263 2.94 -14.05 -0.40
C LEU A 263 3.16 -14.77 0.93
N GLU A 264 4.21 -14.36 1.64
CA GLU A 264 4.57 -14.90 2.93
C GLU A 264 3.76 -14.30 4.07
N ALA A 265 3.23 -13.09 3.88
CA ALA A 265 2.38 -12.36 4.82
C ALA A 265 1.04 -13.06 5.06
#